data_AF-A0A9Q0YHW0-F1
#
_entry.id   AF-A0A9Q0YHW0-F1
#
_cell.length_a   1.000
_cell.length_b   1.000
_cell.length_c   1.000
_cell.angle_alpha   90.00
_cell.angle_beta   90.00
_cell.angle_gamma   90.00
#
_symmetry.space_group_name_H-M   'P 1'
#
loop_
_entity.id
_entity.type
_entity.pdbx_description
1 polymer ?
#
loop_
_entity_poly.entity_id
_entity_poly.type
_entity_poly.pdbx_seq_one_letter_code
_entity_poly.pdbx_strand_id
1 'polypeptide(L)'
;MRRLMFPQRKFYRYFFSVVILLGICALLQIVSINFLNFSNRNSQSLYRKTSVAERTRGVREEERHFYILNNENTFRCRDGSNVIRLNQVNDDYCDCQQDGSDEPGTEACPNGRFFCLPEDMYMPSSRVNDGICDCCDGSDEWRAKVLSPMGNARDAPCTDTCREIQDVLEKKRRVKRDGQRAKEEYLEAGKPYIGLNDGLYGRQGEFYLLSQECFYYKKEKLRYTLCPFKENMQESGGNSFLIGAGGRWSTDPRTGENILVMNGGERSRCPQGKKRQTRIKFVCGLKNEILSLSENELCIYTFQLSTPAAC
;
A
#
# COMPACT_ATOMS: atom_id res chain seq x y z
N MET A 1 12.08 -54.93 -81.25
CA MET A 1 12.20 -54.21 -79.96
C MET A 1 10.87 -53.50 -79.64
N ARG A 2 10.01 -54.05 -78.77
CA ARG A 2 8.84 -53.34 -78.23
C ARG A 2 8.99 -53.31 -76.71
N ARG A 3 9.14 -52.11 -76.15
CA ARG A 3 9.24 -51.84 -74.70
C ARG A 3 7.88 -52.13 -74.05
N LEU A 4 7.85 -53.00 -73.05
CA LEU A 4 6.72 -53.16 -72.14
C LEU A 4 6.78 -52.01 -71.10
N MET A 5 5.91 -51.01 -71.26
CA MET A 5 5.70 -49.97 -70.25
C MET A 5 4.86 -50.54 -69.11
N PHE A 6 5.46 -50.69 -67.93
CA PHE A 6 4.74 -50.97 -66.68
C PHE A 6 3.86 -49.76 -66.28
N PRO A 7 2.64 -49.96 -65.72
CA PRO A 7 1.73 -48.88 -65.37
C PRO A 7 2.13 -48.25 -64.01
N GLN A 8 3.23 -47.49 -64.00
CA GLN A 8 3.76 -46.77 -62.82
C GLN A 8 2.77 -45.78 -62.16
N ARG A 9 1.72 -45.34 -62.89
CA ARG A 9 0.79 -44.30 -62.42
C ARG A 9 -0.17 -44.73 -61.30
N LYS A 10 -0.57 -46.01 -61.22
CA LYS A 10 -1.54 -46.45 -60.19
C LYS A 10 -0.87 -46.65 -58.83
N PHE A 11 0.36 -47.17 -58.81
CA PHE A 11 1.14 -47.37 -57.59
C PHE A 11 1.52 -46.03 -56.94
N TYR A 12 1.97 -45.06 -57.74
CA TYR A 12 2.26 -43.71 -57.25
C TYR A 12 1.04 -43.01 -56.65
N ARG A 13 -0.16 -43.13 -57.24
CA ARG A 13 -1.39 -42.52 -56.68
C ARG A 13 -1.79 -43.14 -55.35
N TYR A 14 -1.64 -44.44 -55.19
CA TYR A 14 -1.92 -45.12 -53.92
C TYR A 14 -0.90 -44.75 -52.85
N PHE A 15 0.39 -44.74 -53.20
CA PHE A 15 1.47 -44.33 -52.31
C PHE A 15 1.32 -42.87 -51.86
N PHE A 16 1.03 -41.95 -52.79
CA PHE A 16 0.81 -40.54 -52.46
C PHE A 16 -0.43 -40.32 -51.58
N SER A 17 -1.51 -41.07 -51.83
CA SER A 17 -2.73 -41.02 -50.99
C SER A 17 -2.45 -41.49 -49.56
N VAL A 18 -1.70 -42.58 -49.40
CA VAL A 18 -1.29 -43.11 -48.08
C VAL A 18 -0.37 -42.13 -47.36
N VAL A 19 0.60 -41.53 -48.05
CA VAL A 19 1.50 -40.52 -47.47
C VAL A 19 0.74 -39.26 -47.02
N ILE A 20 -0.23 -38.79 -47.81
CA ILE A 20 -1.09 -37.67 -47.43
C ILE A 20 -1.95 -38.02 -46.20
N LEU A 21 -2.55 -39.21 -46.16
CA LEU A 21 -3.35 -39.67 -45.02
C LEU A 21 -2.51 -39.79 -43.74
N LEU A 22 -1.29 -40.32 -43.83
CA LEU A 22 -0.34 -40.39 -42.72
C LEU A 22 0.09 -38.99 -42.26
N GLY A 23 0.33 -38.06 -43.20
CA GLY A 23 0.64 -36.67 -42.89
C GLY A 23 -0.50 -35.91 -42.20
N ILE A 24 -1.75 -36.11 -42.66
CA ILE A 24 -2.94 -35.54 -42.03
C ILE A 24 -3.14 -36.14 -40.62
N CYS A 25 -2.95 -37.45 -40.45
CA CYS A 25 -3.05 -38.12 -39.15
C CYS A 25 -1.99 -37.59 -38.16
N ALA A 26 -0.74 -37.42 -38.60
CA ALA A 26 0.32 -36.85 -37.78
C ALA A 26 0.03 -35.40 -37.38
N LEU A 27 -0.49 -34.57 -38.30
CA LEU A 27 -0.91 -33.20 -37.99
C LEU A 27 -2.06 -33.16 -36.99
N LEU A 28 -3.07 -34.03 -37.14
CA LEU A 28 -4.17 -34.13 -36.18
C LEU A 28 -3.66 -34.56 -34.79
N GLN A 29 -2.74 -35.52 -34.71
CA GLN A 29 -2.11 -35.92 -33.45
C GLN A 29 -1.32 -34.78 -32.79
N ILE A 30 -0.54 -34.01 -33.57
CA ILE A 30 0.20 -32.85 -33.06
C ILE A 30 -0.74 -31.76 -32.52
N VAL A 31 -1.83 -31.48 -33.24
CA VAL A 31 -2.84 -30.51 -32.80
C VAL A 31 -3.52 -30.98 -31.51
N SER A 32 -3.88 -32.25 -31.40
CA SER A 32 -4.47 -32.83 -30.16
C SER A 32 -3.51 -32.75 -28.97
N ILE A 33 -2.23 -33.09 -29.14
CA ILE A 33 -1.21 -33.00 -28.08
C ILE A 33 -1.00 -31.56 -27.64
N ASN A 34 -0.91 -30.61 -28.58
CA ASN A 34 -0.76 -29.19 -28.26
C ASN A 34 -1.99 -28.63 -27.53
N PHE A 35 -3.21 -29.05 -27.90
CA PHE A 35 -4.44 -28.66 -27.21
C PHE A 35 -4.50 -29.20 -25.77
N LEU A 36 -4.12 -30.46 -25.55
CA LEU A 36 -4.02 -31.06 -24.21
C LEU A 36 -2.98 -30.34 -23.33
N ASN A 37 -1.80 -30.04 -23.89
CA ASN A 37 -0.74 -29.31 -23.19
C ASN A 37 -1.16 -27.86 -22.84
N PHE A 38 -1.87 -27.18 -23.73
CA PHE A 38 -2.39 -25.83 -23.49
C PHE A 38 -3.46 -25.82 -22.39
N SER A 39 -4.38 -26.77 -22.41
CA SER A 39 -5.41 -26.93 -21.38
C SER A 39 -4.78 -27.17 -20.00
N ASN A 40 -3.80 -28.08 -19.90
CA ASN A 40 -3.11 -28.42 -18.66
C ASN A 40 -2.35 -27.20 -18.05
N ARG A 41 -1.67 -26.39 -18.89
CA ARG A 41 -1.00 -25.16 -18.42
C ARG A 41 -2.00 -24.13 -17.85
N ASN A 42 -3.16 -23.97 -18.49
CA ASN A 42 -4.20 -23.07 -17.98
C ASN A 42 -4.80 -23.57 -16.66
N SER A 43 -5.04 -24.88 -16.53
CA SER A 43 -5.51 -25.49 -15.28
C SER A 43 -4.51 -25.31 -14.13
N GLN A 44 -3.21 -25.52 -14.38
CA GLN A 44 -2.16 -25.30 -13.38
C GLN A 44 -2.01 -23.83 -12.97
N SER A 45 -2.09 -22.91 -13.94
CA SER A 45 -2.05 -21.46 -13.68
C SER A 45 -3.23 -21.00 -12.82
N LEU A 46 -4.44 -21.47 -13.14
CA LEU A 46 -5.65 -21.16 -12.40
C LEU A 46 -5.60 -21.76 -10.99
N TYR A 47 -5.22 -23.03 -10.84
CA TYR A 47 -5.04 -23.68 -9.54
C TYR A 47 -4.01 -22.95 -8.67
N ARG A 48 -2.90 -22.52 -9.26
CA ARG A 48 -1.88 -21.74 -8.55
C ARG A 48 -2.44 -20.39 -8.09
N LYS A 49 -3.20 -19.68 -8.94
CA LYS A 49 -3.82 -18.39 -8.61
C LYS A 49 -4.85 -18.53 -7.48
N THR A 50 -5.69 -19.55 -7.53
CA THR A 50 -6.66 -19.87 -6.47
C THR A 50 -5.96 -20.18 -5.15
N SER A 51 -4.93 -21.03 -5.17
CA SER A 51 -4.20 -21.41 -3.95
C SER A 51 -3.48 -20.23 -3.27
N VAL A 52 -3.02 -19.23 -4.03
CA VAL A 52 -2.40 -18.03 -3.45
C VAL A 52 -3.47 -17.15 -2.80
N ALA A 53 -4.58 -16.93 -3.49
CA ALA A 53 -5.68 -16.13 -2.95
C ALA A 53 -6.24 -16.71 -1.63
N GLU A 54 -6.38 -18.04 -1.56
CA GLU A 54 -6.80 -18.75 -0.34
C GLU A 54 -5.82 -18.55 0.81
N ARG A 55 -4.51 -18.74 0.59
CA ARG A 55 -3.49 -18.56 1.63
C ARG A 55 -3.30 -17.12 2.09
N THR A 56 -3.51 -16.14 1.21
CA THR A 56 -3.34 -14.72 1.56
C THR A 56 -4.64 -14.04 2.00
N ARG A 57 -5.73 -14.79 2.14
CA ARG A 57 -7.00 -14.26 2.62
C ARG A 57 -6.84 -13.75 4.06
N GLY A 58 -7.37 -12.56 4.32
CA GLY A 58 -7.25 -11.90 5.63
C GLY A 58 -5.84 -11.41 5.96
N VAL A 59 -4.92 -11.37 4.99
CA VAL A 59 -3.52 -10.92 5.18
C VAL A 59 -3.31 -9.52 4.60
N ARG A 60 -2.69 -8.64 5.38
CA ARG A 60 -2.25 -7.30 4.97
C ARG A 60 -1.25 -7.37 3.82
N GLU A 61 -1.33 -6.46 2.86
CA GLU A 61 -0.54 -6.51 1.61
C GLU A 61 0.96 -6.69 1.87
N GLU A 62 1.54 -5.91 2.78
CA GLU A 62 2.97 -6.04 3.13
C GLU A 62 3.34 -7.36 3.81
N GLU A 63 2.40 -8.10 4.39
CA GLU A 63 2.66 -9.37 5.10
C GLU A 63 2.49 -10.59 4.18
N ARG A 64 1.87 -10.43 3.00
CA ARG A 64 1.57 -11.55 2.08
C ARG A 64 2.79 -12.37 1.67
N HIS A 65 3.98 -11.76 1.66
CA HIS A 65 5.21 -12.47 1.32
C HIS A 65 5.57 -13.60 2.30
N PHE A 66 5.00 -13.62 3.50
CA PHE A 66 5.15 -14.73 4.45
C PHE A 66 4.26 -15.94 4.12
N TYR A 67 3.19 -15.74 3.33
CA TYR A 67 2.13 -16.72 3.07
C TYR A 67 2.21 -17.32 1.65
N ILE A 68 3.24 -16.97 0.89
CA ILE A 68 3.49 -17.48 -0.47
C ILE A 68 4.56 -18.57 -0.47
N LEU A 69 4.61 -19.33 -1.57
CA LEU A 69 5.58 -20.40 -1.79
C LEU A 69 7.02 -19.91 -1.57
N ASN A 70 7.73 -20.60 -0.68
CA ASN A 70 9.17 -20.46 -0.49
C ASN A 70 9.89 -21.76 -0.90
N ASN A 71 11.22 -21.77 -0.80
CA ASN A 71 12.04 -22.93 -1.21
C ASN A 71 11.76 -24.20 -0.41
N GLU A 72 11.25 -24.07 0.81
CA GLU A 72 10.99 -25.18 1.73
C GLU A 72 9.53 -25.63 1.74
N ASN A 73 8.64 -24.86 1.11
CA ASN A 73 7.19 -25.03 1.14
C ASN A 73 6.59 -25.06 2.56
N THR A 74 7.19 -24.31 3.49
CA THR A 74 6.82 -24.26 4.91
C THR A 74 6.36 -22.85 5.32
N PHE A 75 5.55 -22.77 6.36
CA PHE A 75 5.16 -21.52 7.03
C PHE A 75 5.66 -21.58 8.46
N ARG A 76 6.25 -20.48 8.96
CA ARG A 76 6.67 -20.34 10.35
C ARG A 76 5.72 -19.37 11.03
N CYS A 77 5.14 -19.78 12.17
CA CYS A 77 4.31 -18.90 12.99
C CYS A 77 5.06 -17.61 13.33
N ARG A 78 4.33 -16.49 13.46
CA ARG A 78 4.95 -15.16 13.61
C ARG A 78 5.62 -14.97 14.96
N ASP A 79 5.13 -15.68 15.97
CA ASP A 79 5.75 -15.83 17.29
C ASP A 79 6.96 -16.80 17.32
N GLY A 80 7.19 -17.56 16.24
CA GLY A 80 8.23 -18.56 16.12
C GLY A 80 7.95 -19.90 16.82
N SER A 81 6.74 -20.12 17.32
CA SER A 81 6.34 -21.31 18.09
C SER A 81 6.41 -22.62 17.28
N ASN A 82 6.03 -22.57 16.01
CA ASN A 82 5.91 -23.76 15.16
C ASN A 82 6.30 -23.48 13.70
N VAL A 83 6.54 -24.56 12.95
CA VAL A 83 6.75 -24.55 11.50
C VAL A 83 5.87 -25.63 10.86
N ILE A 84 4.95 -25.20 10.00
CA ILE A 84 3.96 -26.04 9.33
C ILE A 84 4.18 -26.04 7.81
N ARG A 85 3.43 -26.86 7.08
CA ARG A 85 3.43 -26.79 5.61
C ARG A 85 2.58 -25.61 5.14
N LEU A 86 2.96 -25.00 4.02
CA LEU A 86 2.20 -23.86 3.48
C LEU A 86 0.74 -24.18 3.12
N ASN A 87 0.40 -25.44 2.88
CA ASN A 87 -0.98 -25.84 2.60
C ASN A 87 -1.84 -25.99 3.86
N GLN A 88 -1.25 -25.83 5.05
CA GLN A 88 -1.96 -25.77 6.33
C GLN A 88 -2.33 -24.33 6.72
N VAL A 89 -1.94 -23.33 5.92
CA VAL A 89 -2.41 -21.96 6.11
C VAL A 89 -3.84 -21.85 5.61
N ASN A 90 -4.72 -21.27 6.43
CA ASN A 90 -6.15 -21.13 6.14
C ASN A 90 -6.83 -22.47 5.85
N ASP A 91 -6.52 -23.52 6.62
CA ASP A 91 -7.06 -24.87 6.45
C ASP A 91 -8.16 -25.23 7.47
N ASP A 92 -8.63 -24.24 8.23
CA ASP A 92 -9.59 -24.35 9.34
C ASP A 92 -9.03 -25.13 10.55
N TYR A 93 -7.72 -25.20 10.71
CA TYR A 93 -7.07 -25.82 11.87
C TYR A 93 -6.00 -24.93 12.48
N CYS A 94 -6.14 -24.62 13.77
CA CYS A 94 -5.20 -23.76 14.47
C CYS A 94 -3.91 -24.51 14.85
N ASP A 95 -2.86 -24.39 14.04
CA ASP A 95 -1.51 -24.85 14.30
C ASP A 95 -0.67 -23.83 15.09
N CYS A 96 -0.87 -22.52 14.88
CA CYS A 96 -0.16 -21.46 15.61
C CYS A 96 -0.96 -20.97 16.83
N GLN A 97 -1.09 -21.82 17.84
CA GLN A 97 -2.00 -21.64 18.98
C GLN A 97 -1.89 -20.31 19.74
N GLN A 98 -0.69 -19.71 19.82
CA GLN A 98 -0.50 -18.47 20.57
C GLN A 98 -0.88 -17.21 19.78
N ASP A 99 -0.52 -17.13 18.49
CA ASP A 99 -0.70 -15.92 17.67
C ASP A 99 -1.74 -16.03 16.55
N GLY A 100 -2.24 -17.24 16.27
CA GLY A 100 -3.22 -17.55 15.23
C GLY A 100 -2.78 -17.18 13.81
N SER A 101 -1.47 -17.07 13.57
CA SER A 101 -0.95 -16.48 12.35
C SER A 101 -1.08 -17.37 11.11
N ASP A 102 -1.37 -18.65 11.28
CA ASP A 102 -1.68 -19.62 10.23
C ASP A 102 -3.12 -19.53 9.72
N GLU A 103 -4.03 -18.94 10.50
CA GLU A 103 -5.46 -18.85 10.19
C GLU A 103 -5.96 -17.39 10.04
N PRO A 104 -5.33 -16.53 9.22
CA PRO A 104 -5.79 -15.16 9.02
C PRO A 104 -7.12 -15.06 8.24
N GLY A 105 -7.53 -16.11 7.52
CA GLY A 105 -8.67 -16.16 6.61
C GLY A 105 -9.82 -17.05 7.10
N THR A 106 -9.74 -17.59 8.31
CA THR A 106 -10.76 -18.45 8.92
C THR A 106 -11.01 -18.07 10.39
N GLU A 107 -11.98 -18.74 11.02
CA GLU A 107 -12.36 -18.58 12.42
C GLU A 107 -11.63 -19.57 13.37
N ALA A 108 -10.68 -20.37 12.87
CA ALA A 108 -10.14 -21.53 13.59
C ALA A 108 -9.27 -21.18 14.81
N CYS A 109 -8.58 -20.04 14.81
CA CYS A 109 -7.72 -19.62 15.91
C CYS A 109 -8.39 -18.57 16.80
N PRO A 110 -8.53 -18.78 18.13
CA PRO A 110 -9.17 -17.82 19.05
C PRO A 110 -8.48 -16.45 19.14
N ASN A 111 -7.15 -16.41 19.01
CA ASN A 111 -6.35 -15.19 18.98
C ASN A 111 -6.07 -14.70 17.54
N GLY A 112 -6.70 -15.35 16.55
CA GLY A 112 -6.54 -15.01 15.14
C GLY A 112 -7.13 -13.64 14.82
N ARG A 113 -6.65 -13.07 13.72
CA ARG A 113 -7.10 -11.76 13.22
C ARG A 113 -7.21 -11.80 11.70
N PHE A 114 -8.31 -11.26 11.19
CA PHE A 114 -8.55 -11.08 9.77
C PHE A 114 -8.31 -9.62 9.41
N PHE A 115 -7.74 -9.36 8.23
CA PHE A 115 -7.46 -8.02 7.76
C PHE A 115 -8.36 -7.62 6.59
N CYS A 116 -9.19 -6.59 6.80
CA CYS A 116 -10.08 -6.04 5.77
C CYS A 116 -9.34 -5.07 4.84
N LEU A 117 -9.56 -5.24 3.54
CA LEU A 117 -9.13 -4.30 2.51
C LEU A 117 -10.37 -3.67 1.86
N PRO A 118 -10.32 -2.38 1.48
CA PRO A 118 -9.25 -1.40 1.63
C PRO A 118 -9.31 -0.62 2.96
N GLU A 119 -10.09 -1.05 3.94
CA GLU A 119 -10.28 -0.34 5.22
C GLU A 119 -9.01 -0.23 6.08
N ASP A 120 -7.99 -1.06 5.82
CA ASP A 120 -6.72 -1.09 6.57
C ASP A 120 -6.96 -1.36 8.07
N MET A 121 -7.85 -2.32 8.36
CA MET A 121 -8.33 -2.65 9.70
C MET A 121 -8.21 -4.15 9.97
N TYR A 122 -7.84 -4.50 11.21
CA TYR A 122 -7.95 -5.87 11.71
C TYR A 122 -9.26 -6.08 12.46
N MET A 123 -9.87 -7.24 12.27
CA MET A 123 -11.00 -7.75 13.05
C MET A 123 -10.64 -9.11 13.67
N PRO A 124 -11.30 -9.52 14.77
CA PRO A 124 -11.13 -10.87 15.32
C PRO A 124 -11.51 -11.95 14.31
N SER A 125 -10.79 -13.07 14.28
CA SER A 125 -11.10 -14.24 13.44
C SER A 125 -12.51 -14.79 13.67
N SER A 126 -13.08 -14.61 14.86
CA SER A 126 -14.45 -15.03 15.20
C SER A 126 -15.55 -14.37 14.37
N ARG A 127 -15.22 -13.34 13.58
CA ARG A 127 -16.14 -12.63 12.69
C ARG A 127 -15.99 -13.05 11.22
N VAL A 128 -15.18 -14.07 10.95
CA VAL A 128 -14.95 -14.57 9.60
C VAL A 128 -15.95 -15.67 9.31
N ASN A 129 -16.81 -15.48 8.30
CA ASN A 129 -17.93 -16.39 7.97
C ASN A 129 -18.96 -16.55 9.10
N ASP A 130 -19.14 -15.51 9.93
CA ASP A 130 -20.16 -15.49 10.98
C ASP A 130 -21.56 -15.09 10.46
N GLY A 131 -21.65 -14.73 9.17
CA GLY A 131 -22.87 -14.36 8.46
C GLY A 131 -23.14 -12.85 8.41
N ILE A 132 -22.29 -12.03 9.04
CA ILE A 132 -22.39 -10.58 9.08
C ILE A 132 -21.26 -9.97 8.24
N CYS A 133 -21.59 -8.98 7.41
CA CYS A 133 -20.62 -8.24 6.63
C CYS A 133 -19.94 -7.15 7.49
N ASP A 134 -18.78 -7.46 8.03
CA ASP A 134 -17.90 -6.54 8.76
C ASP A 134 -16.93 -5.80 7.83
N CYS A 135 -16.34 -6.48 6.85
CA CYS A 135 -15.51 -5.81 5.85
C CYS A 135 -16.39 -5.13 4.78
N CYS A 136 -16.03 -3.93 4.33
CA CYS A 136 -16.82 -3.25 3.31
C CYS A 136 -16.84 -3.99 1.97
N ASP A 137 -15.82 -4.80 1.66
CA ASP A 137 -15.71 -5.58 0.42
C ASP A 137 -16.36 -6.97 0.54
N GLY A 138 -16.81 -7.34 1.75
CA GLY A 138 -17.39 -8.64 2.04
C GLY A 138 -16.41 -9.81 2.03
N SER A 139 -15.09 -9.54 2.10
CA SER A 139 -14.06 -10.58 2.04
C SER A 139 -14.03 -11.52 3.25
N ASP A 140 -14.62 -11.10 4.36
CA ASP A 140 -14.86 -11.86 5.58
C ASP A 140 -15.90 -12.98 5.40
N GLU A 141 -16.90 -12.80 4.53
CA GLU A 141 -18.03 -13.73 4.32
C GLU A 141 -17.90 -14.55 3.03
N TRP A 142 -16.69 -15.03 2.74
CA TRP A 142 -16.37 -15.71 1.48
C TRP A 142 -17.03 -17.09 1.31
N ARG A 143 -17.51 -17.73 2.40
CA ARG A 143 -18.34 -18.96 2.34
C ARG A 143 -19.81 -18.66 2.04
N ALA A 144 -20.23 -17.39 2.10
CA ALA A 144 -21.60 -16.94 1.87
C ALA A 144 -22.65 -17.73 2.68
N LYS A 145 -22.42 -17.90 3.99
CA LYS A 145 -23.35 -18.61 4.87
C LYS A 145 -24.57 -17.72 5.11
N VAL A 146 -25.67 -18.02 4.42
CA VAL A 146 -26.95 -17.32 4.61
C VAL A 146 -27.51 -17.73 5.96
N LEU A 147 -27.34 -16.88 6.98
CA LEU A 147 -28.09 -16.98 8.23
C LEU A 147 -29.45 -16.29 8.06
N SER A 148 -30.43 -16.74 8.83
CA SER A 148 -31.73 -16.03 8.91
C SER A 148 -31.48 -14.60 9.39
N PRO A 149 -32.10 -13.57 8.77
CA PRO A 149 -31.84 -12.19 9.13
C PRO A 149 -32.09 -11.95 10.62
N MET A 150 -31.07 -11.52 11.35
CA MET A 150 -31.18 -11.14 12.76
C MET A 150 -30.89 -9.65 12.91
N GLY A 151 -31.97 -8.85 12.91
CA GLY A 151 -31.90 -7.42 13.22
C GLY A 151 -31.50 -6.55 12.04
N ASN A 152 -30.73 -5.49 12.32
CA ASN A 152 -30.35 -4.45 11.34
C ASN A 152 -28.92 -4.65 10.79
N ALA A 153 -28.33 -5.83 10.96
CA ALA A 153 -27.00 -6.14 10.45
C ALA A 153 -27.02 -6.30 8.92
N ARG A 154 -25.87 -6.09 8.28
CA ARG A 154 -25.70 -6.43 6.86
C ARG A 154 -25.37 -7.91 6.79
N ASP A 155 -26.31 -8.72 6.31
CA ASP A 155 -26.14 -10.18 6.26
C ASP A 155 -25.48 -10.63 4.94
N ALA A 156 -24.77 -11.76 4.99
CA ALA A 156 -24.25 -12.41 3.78
C ALA A 156 -25.41 -12.88 2.86
N PRO A 157 -25.28 -12.78 1.52
CA PRO A 157 -24.08 -12.42 0.76
C PRO A 157 -23.80 -10.92 0.73
N CYS A 158 -22.55 -10.55 0.98
CA CYS A 158 -22.12 -9.17 1.09
C CYS A 158 -22.07 -8.43 -0.25
N THR A 159 -22.31 -7.12 -0.18
CA THR A 159 -22.15 -6.21 -1.30
C THR A 159 -20.97 -5.28 -1.04
N ASP A 160 -20.16 -5.02 -2.07
CA ASP A 160 -19.02 -4.10 -1.95
C ASP A 160 -19.51 -2.66 -1.73
N THR A 161 -19.14 -2.10 -0.58
CA THR A 161 -19.45 -0.74 -0.13
C THR A 161 -18.21 0.13 0.00
N CYS A 162 -17.05 -0.33 -0.49
CA CYS A 162 -15.76 0.33 -0.30
C CYS A 162 -15.50 1.54 -1.19
N ARG A 163 -16.44 1.93 -2.06
CA ARG A 163 -16.24 2.95 -3.10
C ARG A 163 -15.62 4.24 -2.56
N GLU A 164 -16.14 4.78 -1.47
CA GLU A 164 -15.62 6.04 -0.89
C GLU A 164 -14.17 5.90 -0.39
N ILE A 165 -13.82 4.77 0.22
CA ILE A 165 -12.47 4.48 0.68
C ILE A 165 -11.52 4.35 -0.51
N GLN A 166 -11.95 3.62 -1.55
CA GLN A 166 -11.19 3.44 -2.79
C GLN A 166 -10.92 4.78 -3.48
N ASP A 167 -11.91 5.67 -3.57
CA ASP A 167 -11.76 7.01 -4.16
C ASP A 167 -10.73 7.87 -3.39
N VAL A 168 -10.76 7.82 -2.06
CA VAL A 168 -9.78 8.51 -1.20
C VAL A 168 -8.37 7.95 -1.40
N LEU A 169 -8.22 6.62 -1.44
CA LEU A 169 -6.94 5.96 -1.65
C LEU A 169 -6.37 6.23 -3.04
N GLU A 170 -7.21 6.23 -4.08
CA GLU A 170 -6.81 6.57 -5.44
C GLU A 170 -6.34 8.03 -5.51
N LYS A 171 -7.10 8.96 -4.93
CA LYS A 171 -6.69 10.37 -4.83
C LYS A 171 -5.35 10.52 -4.12
N LYS A 172 -5.13 9.82 -3.01
CA LYS A 172 -3.85 9.83 -2.27
C LYS A 172 -2.69 9.28 -3.12
N ARG A 173 -2.91 8.19 -3.84
CA ARG A 173 -1.92 7.59 -4.77
C ARG A 173 -1.59 8.54 -5.91
N ARG A 174 -2.59 9.22 -6.49
CA ARG A 174 -2.39 10.22 -7.55
C ARG A 174 -1.57 11.41 -7.04
N VAL A 175 -1.95 11.99 -5.90
CA VAL A 175 -1.19 13.09 -5.28
C VAL A 175 0.25 12.68 -4.99
N LYS A 176 0.50 11.47 -4.48
CA LYS A 176 1.85 10.98 -4.25
C LYS A 176 2.66 10.86 -5.55
N ARG A 177 2.10 10.26 -6.59
CA ARG A 177 2.76 10.09 -7.89
C ARG A 177 3.09 11.42 -8.56
N ASP A 178 2.11 12.32 -8.63
CA ASP A 178 2.28 13.62 -9.28
C ASP A 178 3.19 14.52 -8.44
N GLY A 179 3.10 14.43 -7.11
CA GLY A 179 3.99 15.12 -6.19
C GLY A 179 5.44 14.65 -6.28
N GLN A 180 5.68 13.35 -6.47
CA GLN A 180 7.01 12.81 -6.76
C GLN A 180 7.58 13.36 -8.07
N ARG A 181 6.77 13.51 -9.12
CA ARG A 181 7.22 14.16 -10.36
C ARG A 181 7.55 15.64 -10.13
N ALA A 182 6.71 16.35 -9.37
CA ALA A 182 6.95 17.76 -9.04
C ALA A 182 8.16 17.96 -8.12
N LYS A 183 8.49 16.97 -7.28
CA LYS A 183 9.68 16.98 -6.41
C LYS A 183 10.99 17.11 -7.18
N GLU A 184 11.05 16.65 -8.43
CA GLU A 184 12.27 16.74 -9.24
C GLU A 184 12.78 18.18 -9.36
N GLU A 185 11.89 19.17 -9.47
CA GLU A 185 12.26 20.59 -9.47
C GLU A 185 12.95 21.01 -8.17
N TYR A 186 12.48 20.51 -7.03
CA TYR A 186 13.05 20.78 -5.71
C TYR A 186 14.42 20.14 -5.55
N LEU A 187 14.58 18.91 -6.04
CA LEU A 187 15.86 18.21 -6.03
C LEU A 187 16.89 18.94 -6.87
N GLU A 188 16.54 19.35 -8.10
CA GLU A 188 17.44 20.11 -8.97
C GLU A 188 17.89 21.43 -8.35
N ALA A 189 16.97 22.20 -7.79
CA ALA A 189 17.30 23.45 -7.09
C ALA A 189 18.12 23.21 -5.80
N GLY A 190 17.92 22.07 -5.14
CA GLY A 190 18.58 21.69 -3.90
C GLY A 190 20.00 21.15 -4.07
N LYS A 191 20.40 20.70 -5.27
CA LYS A 191 21.71 20.07 -5.55
C LYS A 191 22.92 20.81 -4.97
N PRO A 192 23.05 22.15 -5.10
CA PRO A 192 24.20 22.88 -4.55
C PRO A 192 24.27 22.87 -3.01
N TYR A 193 23.19 22.49 -2.34
CA TYR A 193 23.02 22.57 -0.89
C TYR A 193 23.03 21.21 -0.20
N ILE A 194 23.32 20.12 -0.92
CA ILE A 194 23.46 18.79 -0.35
C ILE A 194 24.60 18.78 0.68
N GLY A 195 24.30 18.31 1.89
CA GLY A 195 25.28 18.23 3.00
C GLY A 195 25.61 19.56 3.68
N LEU A 196 25.05 20.69 3.21
CA LEU A 196 25.27 21.99 3.85
C LEU A 196 24.63 22.02 5.24
N ASN A 197 25.36 22.59 6.22
CA ASN A 197 24.88 22.81 7.60
C ASN A 197 24.24 21.55 8.21
N ASP A 198 24.91 20.40 8.06
CA ASP A 198 24.43 19.10 8.57
C ASP A 198 23.06 18.68 7.97
N GLY A 199 22.88 18.89 6.66
CA GLY A 199 21.66 18.52 5.96
C GLY A 199 20.47 19.42 6.28
N LEU A 200 20.70 20.71 6.48
CA LEU A 200 19.66 21.69 6.86
C LEU A 200 18.43 21.61 5.95
N TYR A 201 18.64 21.48 4.63
CA TYR A 201 17.55 21.44 3.64
C TYR A 201 17.11 20.02 3.25
N GLY A 202 17.34 19.04 4.12
CA GLY A 202 17.07 17.63 3.81
C GLY A 202 18.30 16.93 3.24
N ARG A 203 18.20 15.60 3.08
CA ARG A 203 19.34 14.76 2.67
C ARG A 203 19.78 15.03 1.24
N GLN A 204 18.86 15.50 0.40
CA GLN A 204 19.06 15.80 -1.01
C GLN A 204 18.89 17.30 -1.30
N GLY A 205 18.83 18.14 -0.27
CA GLY A 205 18.57 19.58 -0.41
C GLY A 205 17.13 19.90 -0.84
N GLU A 206 16.22 18.91 -0.80
CA GLU A 206 14.86 18.96 -1.33
C GLU A 206 13.97 20.05 -0.70
N PHE A 207 14.34 20.57 0.48
CA PHE A 207 13.60 21.66 1.14
C PHE A 207 14.21 23.04 0.89
N TYR A 208 15.24 23.17 0.04
CA TYR A 208 15.91 24.44 -0.21
C TYR A 208 14.94 25.50 -0.77
N LEU A 209 14.12 25.17 -1.77
CA LEU A 209 13.16 26.12 -2.34
C LEU A 209 12.18 26.65 -1.30
N LEU A 210 11.73 25.82 -0.36
CA LEU A 210 10.85 26.25 0.73
C LEU A 210 11.51 27.28 1.66
N SER A 211 12.84 27.26 1.79
CA SER A 211 13.56 28.28 2.56
C SER A 211 13.53 29.67 1.92
N GLN A 212 13.14 29.75 0.65
CA GLN A 212 13.03 31.00 -0.11
C GLN A 212 11.61 31.58 -0.09
N GLU A 213 10.63 30.86 0.46
CA GLU A 213 9.22 31.24 0.45
C GLU A 213 8.67 31.44 1.89
N CYS A 214 7.64 32.27 2.01
CA CYS A 214 6.88 32.45 3.25
C CYS A 214 5.39 32.21 2.99
N PHE A 215 4.74 31.53 3.92
CA PHE A 215 3.34 31.15 3.86
C PHE A 215 2.53 31.89 4.91
N TYR A 216 1.26 32.16 4.61
CA TYR A 216 0.38 32.93 5.47
C TYR A 216 -0.83 32.09 5.88
N TYR A 217 -1.17 32.14 7.17
CA TYR A 217 -2.35 31.44 7.70
C TYR A 217 -3.14 32.38 8.61
N LYS A 218 -4.47 32.32 8.54
CA LYS A 218 -5.35 33.13 9.38
C LYS A 218 -6.26 32.21 10.19
N LYS A 219 -6.25 32.38 11.50
CA LYS A 219 -7.13 31.67 12.44
C LYS A 219 -7.81 32.69 13.34
N GLU A 220 -9.14 32.78 13.23
CA GLU A 220 -9.93 33.79 13.93
C GLU A 220 -9.41 35.23 13.67
N LYS A 221 -8.88 35.89 14.70
CA LYS A 221 -8.30 37.25 14.63
C LYS A 221 -6.78 37.25 14.51
N LEU A 222 -6.15 36.08 14.49
CA LEU A 222 -4.70 35.92 14.48
C LEU A 222 -4.22 35.66 13.04
N ARG A 223 -3.10 36.29 12.68
CA ARG A 223 -2.39 36.03 11.42
C ARG A 223 -1.05 35.41 11.74
N TYR A 224 -0.66 34.43 10.96
CA TYR A 224 0.59 33.71 11.11
C TYR A 224 1.39 33.82 9.81
N THR A 225 2.69 34.00 9.95
CA THR A 225 3.65 33.95 8.86
C THR A 225 4.63 32.83 9.16
N LEU A 226 4.74 31.90 8.21
CA LEU A 226 5.60 30.74 8.29
C LEU A 226 6.66 30.85 7.20
N CYS A 227 7.91 31.12 7.57
CA CYS A 227 9.04 31.13 6.65
C CYS A 227 10.00 30.00 7.06
N PRO A 228 9.89 28.80 6.45
CA PRO A 228 10.74 27.67 6.80
C PRO A 228 12.23 28.05 6.84
N PHE A 229 12.95 27.59 7.86
CA PHE A 229 14.39 27.87 8.09
C PHE A 229 14.76 29.34 8.40
N LYS A 230 13.79 30.27 8.37
CA LYS A 230 13.96 31.69 8.69
C LYS A 230 13.18 32.02 9.96
N GLU A 231 12.43 33.13 9.99
CA GLU A 231 11.67 33.61 11.14
C GLU A 231 10.16 33.44 10.91
N ASN A 232 9.45 33.01 11.95
CA ASN A 232 8.01 32.82 11.93
C ASN A 232 7.35 33.79 12.91
N MET A 233 6.24 34.38 12.47
CA MET A 233 5.57 35.45 13.20
C MET A 233 4.10 35.11 13.49
N GLN A 234 3.60 35.59 14.61
CA GLN A 234 2.17 35.65 14.95
C GLN A 234 1.78 37.10 15.20
N GLU A 235 0.76 37.58 14.50
CA GLU A 235 0.24 38.93 14.63
C GLU A 235 -1.16 38.91 15.26
N SER A 236 -1.38 39.81 16.22
CA SER A 236 -2.66 40.00 16.91
C SER A 236 -2.91 41.47 17.22
N GLY A 237 -3.87 42.08 16.51
CA GLY A 237 -4.36 43.43 16.82
C GLY A 237 -3.26 44.51 16.92
N GLY A 238 -2.25 44.46 16.05
CA GLY A 238 -1.12 45.40 16.03
C GLY A 238 0.13 44.94 16.80
N ASN A 239 0.04 43.87 17.59
CA ASN A 239 1.22 43.22 18.19
C ASN A 239 1.75 42.12 17.26
N SER A 240 3.07 41.94 17.21
CA SER A 240 3.73 40.88 16.48
C SER A 240 4.67 40.11 17.41
N PHE A 241 4.62 38.78 17.33
CA PHE A 241 5.32 37.86 18.20
C PHE A 241 6.18 36.92 17.36
N LEU A 242 7.48 36.82 17.66
CA LEU A 242 8.38 35.86 17.02
C LEU A 242 8.13 34.47 17.61
N ILE A 243 7.47 33.60 16.85
CA ILE A 243 7.02 32.28 17.33
C ILE A 243 7.99 31.13 16.98
N GLY A 244 9.03 31.41 16.21
CA GLY A 244 10.09 30.46 15.90
C GLY A 244 11.13 31.08 14.96
N ALA A 245 12.37 30.62 15.06
CA ALA A 245 13.43 30.99 14.12
C ALA A 245 14.45 29.86 13.95
N GLY A 246 15.21 29.90 12.87
CA GLY A 246 16.21 28.91 12.51
C GLY A 246 15.58 27.61 12.00
N GLY A 247 16.23 26.47 12.20
CA GLY A 247 15.67 25.19 11.80
C GLY A 247 16.61 24.03 12.08
N ARG A 248 16.08 22.98 12.70
CA ARG A 248 16.78 21.72 12.90
C ARG A 248 15.83 20.55 12.72
N TRP A 249 16.28 19.53 12.01
CA TRP A 249 15.54 18.28 11.89
C TRP A 249 15.49 17.54 13.23
N SER A 250 14.30 17.05 13.56
CA SER A 250 14.03 16.20 14.72
C SER A 250 13.00 15.15 14.33
N THR A 251 12.87 14.11 15.15
CA THR A 251 11.79 13.13 15.01
C THR A 251 10.67 13.47 15.99
N ASP A 252 9.41 13.44 15.55
CA ASP A 252 8.26 13.54 16.44
C ASP A 252 8.18 12.26 17.29
N PRO A 253 8.27 12.35 18.63
CA PRO A 253 8.29 11.16 19.49
C PRO A 253 6.97 10.38 19.47
N ARG A 254 5.87 10.98 19.01
CA ARG A 254 4.55 10.32 18.96
C ARG A 254 4.35 9.56 17.66
N THR A 255 4.80 10.12 16.54
CA THR A 255 4.53 9.57 15.20
C THR A 255 5.75 8.93 14.55
N GLY A 256 6.96 9.18 15.05
CA GLY A 256 8.21 8.76 14.42
C GLY A 256 8.56 9.54 13.14
N GLU A 257 7.77 10.56 12.78
CA GLU A 257 7.96 11.34 11.56
C GLU A 257 9.06 12.40 11.72
N ASN A 258 9.78 12.70 10.63
CA ASN A 258 10.73 13.80 10.63
C ASN A 258 9.99 15.15 10.58
N ILE A 259 10.33 16.03 11.51
CA ILE A 259 9.77 17.37 11.65
C ILE A 259 10.88 18.42 11.65
N LEU A 260 10.59 19.60 11.10
CA LEU A 260 11.48 20.75 11.22
C LEU A 260 11.11 21.53 12.48
N VAL A 261 12.07 21.65 13.40
CA VAL A 261 11.92 22.37 14.66
C VAL A 261 12.63 23.72 14.57
N MET A 262 11.90 24.80 14.82
CA MET A 262 12.39 26.18 14.81
C MET A 262 12.19 26.78 16.21
N ASN A 263 13.19 26.63 17.08
CA ASN A 263 13.12 26.97 18.52
C ASN A 263 13.67 28.37 18.87
N GLY A 264 13.99 29.18 17.87
CA GLY A 264 14.52 30.54 18.02
C GLY A 264 13.47 31.62 18.35
N GLY A 265 12.28 31.25 18.80
CA GLY A 265 11.23 32.22 19.15
C GLY A 265 11.54 33.02 20.42
N GLU A 266 10.75 34.07 20.64
CA GLU A 266 10.87 34.89 21.84
C GLU A 266 10.38 34.15 23.10
N ARG A 267 10.73 34.65 24.28
CA ARG A 267 10.34 34.07 25.58
C ARG A 267 9.12 34.73 26.22
N SER A 268 8.66 35.84 25.65
CA SER A 268 7.64 36.70 26.26
C SER A 268 6.34 35.91 26.47
N ARG A 269 5.72 36.02 27.64
CA ARG A 269 4.42 35.39 27.95
C ARG A 269 4.40 33.85 27.82
N CYS A 270 5.57 33.20 27.81
CA CYS A 270 5.67 31.75 27.89
C CYS A 270 6.01 31.28 29.31
N PRO A 271 5.36 30.21 29.81
CA PRO A 271 5.68 29.66 31.12
C PRO A 271 7.17 29.31 31.25
N GLN A 272 7.73 29.56 32.44
CA GLN A 272 9.13 29.24 32.78
C GLN A 272 10.18 29.91 31.85
N GLY A 273 9.81 30.98 31.13
CA GLY A 273 10.72 31.68 30.22
C GLY A 273 11.20 30.81 29.05
N LYS A 274 10.44 29.77 28.69
CA LYS A 274 10.70 28.95 27.51
C LYS A 274 10.55 29.81 26.25
N LYS A 275 11.39 29.54 25.26
CA LYS A 275 11.25 30.15 23.94
C LYS A 275 10.04 29.55 23.23
N ARG A 276 9.28 30.39 22.51
CA ARG A 276 8.31 29.91 21.54
C ARG A 276 9.00 29.04 20.49
N GLN A 277 8.30 28.02 20.04
CA GLN A 277 8.82 27.06 19.07
C GLN A 277 7.80 26.80 17.98
N THR A 278 8.24 26.85 16.73
CA THR A 278 7.47 26.33 15.60
C THR A 278 7.93 24.91 15.27
N ARG A 279 6.98 24.02 14.98
CA ARG A 279 7.21 22.69 14.40
C ARG A 279 6.52 22.65 13.04
N ILE A 280 7.21 22.20 12.01
CA ILE A 280 6.64 22.01 10.68
C ILE A 280 6.63 20.52 10.37
N LYS A 281 5.43 19.98 10.14
CA LYS A 281 5.20 18.65 9.60
C LYS A 281 4.99 18.79 8.10
N PHE A 282 5.93 18.30 7.30
CA PHE A 282 5.75 18.32 5.86
C PHE A 282 4.93 17.11 5.41
N VAL A 283 3.94 17.36 4.55
CA VAL A 283 3.04 16.34 3.99
C VAL A 283 3.22 16.33 2.49
N CYS A 284 3.38 15.15 1.89
CA CYS A 284 3.43 15.03 0.44
C CYS A 284 2.17 15.63 -0.20
N GLY A 285 2.36 16.58 -1.10
CA GLY A 285 1.29 17.26 -1.82
C GLY A 285 1.78 17.92 -3.10
N LEU A 286 0.86 18.51 -3.87
CA LEU A 286 1.17 19.09 -5.19
C LEU A 286 1.54 20.57 -5.13
N LYS A 287 1.31 21.22 -4.00
CA LYS A 287 1.49 22.66 -3.81
C LYS A 287 2.05 22.94 -2.43
N ASN A 288 2.81 24.02 -2.34
CA ASN A 288 3.27 24.58 -1.06
C ASN A 288 2.14 25.35 -0.40
N GLU A 289 1.50 24.76 0.60
CA GLU A 289 0.41 25.42 1.33
C GLU A 289 0.25 24.89 2.75
N ILE A 290 -0.17 25.77 3.66
CA ILE A 290 -0.46 25.39 5.04
C ILE A 290 -1.82 24.67 5.06
N LEU A 291 -1.81 23.40 5.44
CA LEU A 291 -3.01 22.59 5.60
C LEU A 291 -3.69 22.87 6.95
N SER A 292 -2.90 22.97 8.02
CA SER A 292 -3.43 23.19 9.37
C SER A 292 -2.40 23.79 10.32
N LEU A 293 -2.91 24.40 11.40
CA LEU A 293 -2.15 24.90 12.54
C LEU A 293 -2.76 24.40 13.85
N SER A 294 -1.96 23.74 14.67
CA SER A 294 -2.29 23.31 16.03
C SER A 294 -1.46 24.08 17.07
N GLU A 295 -2.15 24.59 18.09
CA GLU A 295 -1.58 25.29 19.25
C GLU A 295 -1.93 24.56 20.55
N ASN A 296 -2.08 23.24 20.49
CA ASN A 296 -2.49 22.43 21.65
C ASN A 296 -1.41 22.36 22.74
N GLU A 297 -0.14 22.55 22.37
CA GLU A 297 1.00 22.58 23.27
C GLU A 297 1.37 24.05 23.57
N LEU A 298 1.48 24.42 24.85
CA LEU A 298 1.78 25.80 25.24
C LEU A 298 3.09 26.30 24.59
N CYS A 299 3.01 27.44 23.91
CA CYS A 299 4.12 28.08 23.20
C CYS A 299 4.73 27.25 22.05
N ILE A 300 4.03 26.21 21.60
CA ILE A 300 4.43 25.35 20.50
C ILE A 300 3.37 25.42 19.41
N TYR A 301 3.81 25.85 18.23
CA TYR A 301 2.96 26.07 17.06
C TYR A 301 3.29 24.98 16.05
N THR A 302 2.37 24.06 15.81
CA THR A 302 2.59 22.93 14.89
C THR A 302 1.83 23.17 13.60
N PHE A 303 2.56 23.44 12.52
CA PHE A 303 2.02 23.58 11.17
C PHE A 303 2.11 22.25 10.42
N GLN A 304 1.07 21.91 9.66
CA GLN A 304 1.17 20.93 8.59
C GLN A 304 1.28 21.68 7.26
N LEU A 305 2.38 21.46 6.54
CA LEU A 305 2.66 22.10 5.26
C LEU A 305 2.64 21.04 4.16
N SER A 306 1.70 21.16 3.23
CA SER A 306 1.73 20.41 1.98
C SER A 306 2.89 20.92 1.12
N THR A 307 3.66 20.03 0.49
CA THR A 307 4.70 20.41 -0.47
C THR A 307 5.14 19.21 -1.33
N PRO A 308 5.50 19.42 -2.61
CA PRO A 308 6.13 18.38 -3.43
C PRO A 308 7.46 17.87 -2.84
N ALA A 309 8.21 18.72 -2.12
CA ALA A 309 9.47 18.36 -1.49
C ALA A 309 9.38 17.15 -0.54
N ALA A 310 8.19 16.93 0.04
CA ALA A 310 7.92 15.87 1.01
C ALA A 310 7.31 14.60 0.39
N CYS A 311 7.12 14.58 -0.92
CA CYS A 311 6.94 13.34 -1.68
C CYS A 311 8.30 12.66 -1.91
#